data_AF-A0A0C3B417-F1
#
_entry.id   AF-A0A0C3B417-F1
#
_cell.length_a   1.000
_cell.length_b   1.000
_cell.length_c   1.000
_cell.angle_alpha   90.00
_cell.angle_beta   90.00
_cell.angle_gamma   90.00
#
_symmetry.space_group_name_H-M   'P 1'
#
loop_
_entity.id
_entity.type
_entity.pdbx_description
1 polymer ?
#
loop_
_entity_poly.entity_id
_entity_poly.type
_entity_poly.pdbx_seq_one_letter_code
_entity_poly.pdbx_strand_id
1 'polypeptide(L)'
;MSDVKVASKAASSQGLSFWWPIHQIKFGITLWRSNPSMTLALEQSLELLPASDFMIKMWPSNEHLLEHNRTLNELVGCCMAAGVHVPARFTPSGSRNSLITSNQRTKAASPSDIPMAPLD
;
A
#
# COMPACT_ATOMS: atom_id res chain seq x y z
N MET A 1 24.06 47.20 24.45
CA MET A 1 22.70 46.78 24.02
C MET A 1 22.87 45.90 22.81
N SER A 2 22.18 44.77 22.80
CA SER A 2 22.68 43.46 22.37
C SER A 2 22.58 43.18 20.87
N ASP A 3 23.68 42.69 20.27
CA ASP A 3 23.70 42.07 18.94
C ASP A 3 22.86 40.78 18.92
N VAL A 4 21.67 40.85 18.35
CA VAL A 4 20.85 39.68 18.07
C VAL A 4 21.37 39.03 16.78
N LYS A 5 22.35 38.14 16.93
CA LYS A 5 22.72 37.19 15.88
C LYS A 5 21.56 36.21 15.69
N VAL A 6 20.72 36.48 14.70
CA VAL A 6 19.76 35.51 14.17
C VAL A 6 20.57 34.38 13.53
N ALA A 7 20.83 33.34 14.32
CA ALA A 7 21.32 32.07 13.82
C ALA A 7 20.23 31.46 12.95
N SER A 8 20.31 31.75 11.65
CA SER A 8 19.53 31.08 10.61
C SER A 8 19.97 29.62 10.62
N LYS A 9 19.26 28.81 11.40
CA LYS A 9 19.47 27.38 11.54
C LYS A 9 19.24 26.78 10.16
N ALA A 10 20.31 26.30 9.53
CA ALA A 10 20.28 25.61 8.26
C ALA A 10 19.33 24.41 8.35
N ALA A 11 18.07 24.61 7.96
CA ALA A 11 17.07 23.57 7.74
C ALA A 11 17.07 23.12 6.27
N SER A 12 18.15 23.39 5.53
CA SER A 12 18.34 23.01 4.15
C SER A 12 19.42 21.94 4.07
N SER A 13 19.08 20.75 3.55
CA SER A 13 19.95 19.60 3.32
C SER A 13 19.95 18.49 4.37
N GLN A 14 18.78 18.12 4.91
CA GLN A 14 18.53 16.67 4.97
C GLN A 14 18.15 16.27 3.55
N GLY A 15 19.15 15.89 2.74
CA GLY A 15 18.88 15.25 1.47
C GLY A 15 17.86 14.16 1.74
N LEU A 16 16.69 14.25 1.10
CA LEU A 16 15.68 13.21 1.22
C LEU A 16 16.38 11.92 0.84
N SER A 17 16.63 11.05 1.83
CA SER A 17 17.26 9.77 1.58
C SER A 17 16.48 9.12 0.45
N PHE A 18 17.17 8.56 -0.53
CA PHE A 18 16.52 7.79 -1.59
C PHE A 18 15.55 6.75 -1.01
N TRP A 19 15.82 6.27 0.20
CA TRP A 19 15.00 5.31 0.93
C TRP A 19 13.88 5.92 1.80
N TRP A 20 13.64 7.23 1.71
CA TRP A 20 12.65 7.95 2.51
C TRP A 20 11.25 7.32 2.48
N PRO A 21 10.68 6.89 1.33
CA PRO A 21 9.37 6.25 1.31
C PRO A 21 9.33 4.98 2.18
N ILE A 22 10.37 4.15 2.13
CA ILE A 22 10.47 2.92 2.94
C ILE A 22 10.56 3.28 4.42
N HIS A 23 11.36 4.28 4.78
CA HIS A 23 11.47 4.74 6.17
C HIS A 23 10.14 5.27 6.72
N GLN A 24 9.38 6.02 5.91
CA GLN A 24 8.06 6.53 6.29
C GLN A 24 7.05 5.41 6.51
N ILE A 25 7.06 4.38 5.66
CA ILE A 25 6.21 3.20 5.86
C ILE A 25 6.55 2.51 7.19
N LYS A 26 7.83 2.28 7.48
CA LYS A 26 8.27 1.68 8.75
C LYS A 26 7.85 2.52 9.96
N PHE A 27 7.94 3.85 9.84
CA PHE A 27 7.49 4.76 10.88
C PHE A 27 5.98 4.67 11.10
N GLY A 28 5.17 4.64 10.02
CA GLY A 28 3.73 4.46 10.11
C GLY A 28 3.32 3.15 10.77
N ILE A 29 4.00 2.05 10.45
CA ILE A 29 3.81 0.75 11.12
C ILE A 29 4.11 0.86 12.62
N THR A 30 5.26 1.42 13.00
CA THR A 30 5.63 1.59 14.42
C THR A 30 4.64 2.49 15.15
N LEU A 31 4.20 3.57 14.52
CA LEU A 31 3.22 4.49 15.09
C LEU A 31 1.89 3.79 15.37
N TRP A 32 1.39 3.02 14.41
CA TRP A 32 0.18 2.23 14.61
C TRP A 32 0.35 1.16 15.70
N ARG A 33 1.50 0.46 15.75
CA ARG A 33 1.79 -0.51 16.83
C ARG A 33 1.79 0.14 18.20
N SER A 34 2.26 1.39 18.32
CA SER A 34 2.24 2.14 19.57
C SER A 34 0.85 2.65 19.95
N ASN A 35 0.02 2.98 18.96
CA ASN A 35 -1.35 3.43 19.16
C ASN A 35 -2.27 2.93 18.03
N PRO A 36 -2.98 1.80 18.24
CA PRO A 36 -3.84 1.20 17.22
C PRO A 36 -5.01 2.07 16.74
N SER A 37 -5.34 3.16 17.44
CA SER A 37 -6.33 4.14 16.99
C SER A 37 -5.86 5.01 15.83
N MET A 38 -4.55 5.07 15.55
CA MET A 38 -3.96 5.88 14.49
C MET A 38 -3.93 5.13 13.16
N THR A 39 -5.09 4.70 12.66
CA THR A 39 -5.21 3.98 11.37
C THR A 39 -4.77 4.83 10.17
N LEU A 40 -4.90 6.16 10.27
CA LEU A 40 -4.43 7.11 9.24
C LEU A 40 -2.94 6.94 8.90
N ALA A 41 -2.12 6.54 9.88
CA ALA A 41 -0.69 6.28 9.65
C ALA A 41 -0.46 5.10 8.70
N LEU A 42 -1.32 4.07 8.79
CA LEU A 42 -1.28 2.93 7.87
C LEU A 42 -1.79 3.31 6.48
N GLU A 43 -2.85 4.11 6.40
CA GLU A 43 -3.39 4.61 5.13
C GLU A 43 -2.35 5.44 4.37
N GLN A 44 -1.68 6.38 5.05
CA GLN A 44 -0.57 7.14 4.48
C GLN A 44 0.59 6.24 4.03
N SER A 45 0.88 5.17 4.79
CA SER A 45 1.91 4.20 4.42
C SER A 45 1.54 3.45 3.13
N LEU A 46 0.26 3.15 2.91
CA LEU A 46 -0.22 2.52 1.66
C LEU A 46 -0.07 3.46 0.45
N GLU A 47 -0.28 4.77 0.64
CA GLU A 47 -0.07 5.76 -0.42
C GLU A 47 1.39 5.88 -0.87
N LEU A 48 2.34 5.56 0.02
CA LEU A 48 3.78 5.58 -0.26
C LEU A 48 4.30 4.30 -0.93
N LEU A 49 3.53 3.21 -0.94
CA LEU A 49 3.93 1.94 -1.57
C LEU A 49 4.33 2.06 -3.05
N PRO A 50 3.60 2.76 -3.95
CA PRO A 50 4.04 2.89 -5.33
C PRO A 50 5.39 3.62 -5.45
N ALA A 51 5.66 4.58 -4.56
CA ALA A 51 6.95 5.25 -4.52
C ALA A 51 8.06 4.30 -4.07
N SER A 52 7.87 3.52 -2.99
CA SER A 52 8.87 2.53 -2.56
C SER A 52 9.12 1.43 -3.58
N ASP A 53 8.08 0.92 -4.25
CA ASP A 53 8.21 -0.04 -5.36
C ASP A 53 9.05 0.52 -6.51
N PHE A 54 8.83 1.80 -6.85
CA PHE A 54 9.60 2.49 -7.87
C PHE A 54 11.09 2.56 -7.47
N MET A 55 11.39 2.89 -6.21
CA MET A 55 12.78 2.95 -5.73
C MET A 55 13.50 1.61 -5.85
N ILE A 56 12.84 0.50 -5.49
CA ILE A 56 13.40 -0.85 -5.60
C ILE A 56 13.67 -1.24 -7.06
N LYS A 57 12.80 -0.83 -7.99
CA LYS A 57 13.00 -1.06 -9.43
C LYS A 57 14.15 -0.22 -10.00
N MET A 58 14.32 1.00 -9.51
CA MET A 58 15.37 1.91 -9.99
C MET A 58 16.76 1.56 -9.43
N TRP A 59 16.84 1.10 -8.18
CA TRP A 59 18.08 0.68 -7.52
C TRP A 59 17.99 -0.76 -7.01
N PRO A 60 18.04 -1.75 -7.92
CA PRO A 60 17.89 -3.14 -7.55
C PRO A 60 19.07 -3.60 -6.70
N SER A 61 18.76 -4.08 -5.51
CA SER A 61 19.69 -4.81 -4.62
C SER A 61 18.88 -5.91 -3.94
N ASN A 62 19.45 -7.12 -3.86
CA ASN A 62 18.78 -8.25 -3.20
C ASN A 62 18.45 -7.95 -1.73
N GLU A 63 19.34 -7.25 -1.03
CA GLU A 63 19.13 -6.86 0.37
C GLU A 63 17.94 -5.89 0.50
N HIS A 64 17.90 -4.85 -0.34
CA HIS A 64 16.80 -3.88 -0.31
C HIS A 64 15.47 -4.51 -0.74
N LEU A 65 15.48 -5.43 -1.70
CA LEU A 65 14.29 -6.16 -2.13
C LEU A 65 13.73 -7.04 -0.98
N LEU A 66 14.60 -7.72 -0.24
CA LEU A 66 14.19 -8.52 0.93
C LEU A 66 13.59 -7.63 2.03
N GLU A 67 14.24 -6.52 2.36
CA GLU A 67 13.75 -5.58 3.37
C GLU A 67 12.43 -4.90 2.96
N HIS A 68 12.29 -4.55 1.68
CA HIS A 68 11.05 -4.00 1.13
C HIS A 68 9.90 -5.00 1.23
N ASN A 69 10.12 -6.25 0.82
CA ASN A 69 9.11 -7.30 0.92
C ASN A 69 8.73 -7.59 2.38
N ARG A 70 9.70 -7.56 3.31
CA ARG A 70 9.43 -7.67 4.74
C ARG A 70 8.55 -6.53 5.23
N THR A 71 8.92 -5.29 4.91
CA THR A 71 8.18 -4.08 5.28
C THR A 71 6.75 -4.12 4.73
N LEU A 72 6.57 -4.55 3.47
CA LEU A 72 5.27 -4.70 2.84
C LEU A 72 4.41 -5.74 3.57
N ASN A 73 4.96 -6.92 3.86
CA ASN A 73 4.23 -7.96 4.58
C ASN A 73 3.82 -7.49 5.99
N GLU A 74 4.69 -6.77 6.69
CA GLU A 74 4.36 -6.17 7.98
C GLU A 74 3.25 -5.13 7.87
N LEU A 75 3.31 -4.23 6.88
CA LEU A 75 2.27 -3.23 6.63
C LEU A 75 0.92 -3.90 6.37
N VAL A 76 0.87 -4.86 5.46
CA VAL A 76 -0.36 -5.59 5.10
C VAL A 76 -0.93 -6.30 6.32
N GLY A 77 -0.10 -6.94 7.14
CA GLY A 77 -0.52 -7.53 8.41
C GLY A 77 -1.16 -6.51 9.36
N CYS A 78 -0.56 -5.33 9.50
CA CYS A 78 -1.09 -4.25 10.33
C CYS A 78 -2.41 -3.70 9.77
N CYS A 79 -2.50 -3.49 8.45
CA CYS A 79 -3.74 -3.04 7.80
C CYS A 79 -4.88 -4.03 7.98
N MET A 80 -4.63 -5.34 7.78
CA MET A 80 -5.64 -6.37 8.01
C MET A 80 -6.11 -6.40 9.46
N ALA A 81 -5.19 -6.28 10.43
CA ALA A 81 -5.53 -6.22 11.85
C ALA A 81 -6.32 -4.96 12.22
N ALA A 82 -6.03 -3.84 11.56
CA ALA A 82 -6.72 -2.57 11.75
C ALA A 82 -8.06 -2.45 11.00
N GLY A 83 -8.40 -3.42 10.15
CA GLY A 83 -9.54 -3.32 9.23
C GLY A 83 -9.37 -2.30 8.11
N VAL A 84 -8.14 -1.85 7.86
CA VAL A 84 -7.80 -0.90 6.78
C VAL A 84 -7.73 -1.66 5.46
N HIS A 85 -8.39 -1.12 4.42
CA HIS A 85 -8.42 -1.72 3.10
C HIS A 85 -7.04 -1.67 2.43
N VAL A 86 -6.52 -2.83 2.05
CA VAL A 86 -5.24 -2.96 1.31
C VAL A 86 -5.54 -3.07 -0.19
N PRO A 87 -4.88 -2.28 -1.06
CA PRO A 87 -5.06 -2.40 -2.50
C PRO A 87 -4.71 -3.81 -3.02
N ALA A 88 -5.53 -4.34 -3.94
CA ALA A 88 -5.43 -5.72 -4.45
C ALA A 88 -4.05 -6.09 -5.04
N ARG A 89 -3.27 -5.10 -5.50
CA ARG A 89 -1.92 -5.34 -6.02
C ARG A 89 -0.90 -5.70 -4.92
N PHE A 90 -1.23 -5.44 -3.66
CA PHE A 90 -0.39 -5.67 -2.49
C PHE A 90 -0.92 -6.75 -1.56
N THR A 91 -2.16 -7.21 -1.77
CA THR A 91 -2.69 -8.34 -1.03
C THR A 91 -1.94 -9.62 -1.43
N PRO A 92 -1.38 -10.38 -0.47
CA PRO A 92 -0.74 -11.65 -0.79
C PRO A 92 -1.79 -12.58 -1.41
N SER A 93 -1.42 -13.23 -2.52
CA SER A 93 -2.31 -14.04 -3.37
C SER A 93 -2.97 -15.24 -2.66
N GLY A 94 -2.65 -15.48 -1.37
CA GLY A 94 -3.28 -16.48 -0.52
C GLY A 94 -4.39 -15.96 0.41
N SER A 95 -4.61 -14.64 0.52
CA SER A 95 -5.62 -14.05 1.42
C SER A 95 -6.89 -13.64 0.68
N ARG A 96 -7.40 -14.50 -0.20
CA ARG A 96 -8.78 -14.39 -0.69
C ARG A 96 -9.70 -15.12 0.29
N ASN A 97 -9.87 -14.56 1.48
CA ASN A 97 -11.10 -14.84 2.23
C ASN A 97 -12.22 -14.05 1.56
N SER A 98 -12.77 -14.71 0.53
CA SER A 98 -14.08 -14.47 -0.04
C SER A 98 -15.10 -14.38 1.10
N LEU A 99 -15.43 -13.18 1.52
CA LEU A 99 -16.68 -12.89 2.20
C LEU A 99 -17.05 -11.46 1.82
N ILE A 100 -18.30 -11.29 1.37
CA ILE A 100 -18.99 -10.06 0.90
C ILE A 100 -18.81 -9.85 -0.62
N THR A 101 -19.77 -10.08 -1.53
CA THR A 101 -21.21 -10.40 -1.41
C THR A 101 -21.73 -11.03 -2.70
N SER A 102 -22.62 -12.00 -2.55
CA SER A 102 -23.66 -12.43 -3.49
C SER A 102 -24.27 -11.28 -4.29
N ASN A 103 -24.19 -11.33 -5.63
CA ASN A 103 -25.33 -11.15 -6.54
C ASN A 103 -24.85 -11.16 -8.00
N GLN A 104 -24.43 -12.32 -8.49
CA GLN A 104 -24.62 -12.64 -9.89
C GLN A 104 -25.30 -13.99 -9.98
N ARG A 105 -26.63 -13.92 -9.94
CA ARG A 105 -27.49 -14.95 -10.52
C ARG A 105 -27.29 -14.90 -12.04
N THR A 106 -26.19 -15.45 -12.53
CA THR A 106 -26.08 -15.82 -13.95
C THR A 106 -27.06 -16.97 -14.16
N LYS A 107 -28.27 -16.58 -14.56
CA LYS A 107 -29.30 -17.43 -15.15
C LYS A 107 -28.60 -18.30 -16.19
N ALA A 108 -28.60 -19.61 -15.98
CA ALA A 108 -28.13 -20.57 -16.97
C ALA A 108 -28.88 -20.29 -18.27
N ALA A 109 -28.16 -19.79 -19.29
CA ALA A 109 -28.68 -19.76 -20.64
C ALA A 109 -28.76 -21.20 -21.11
N SER A 110 -29.99 -21.70 -21.17
CA SER A 110 -30.31 -22.99 -21.78
C SER A 110 -29.97 -22.91 -23.28
N PRO A 111 -29.41 -23.96 -23.92
CA PRO A 111 -28.96 -23.93 -25.32
C PRO A 111 -30.08 -23.78 -26.37
N SER A 112 -31.31 -23.48 -25.97
CA SER A 112 -32.51 -23.49 -26.81
C SER A 112 -32.97 -22.11 -27.29
N ASP A 113 -32.32 -21.02 -26.88
CA ASP A 113 -32.77 -19.65 -27.18
C ASP A 113 -31.94 -18.97 -28.30
N ILE A 114 -31.52 -19.70 -29.33
CA ILE A 114 -30.96 -19.09 -30.54
C ILE A 114 -32.11 -18.91 -31.54
N PRO A 115 -32.62 -17.69 -31.76
CA PRO A 115 -33.52 -17.45 -32.89
C PRO A 115 -32.73 -17.64 -34.18
N MET A 116 -33.11 -18.64 -34.98
CA MET A 116 -32.68 -18.76 -36.37
C MET A 116 -33.11 -17.51 -37.14
N ALA A 117 -32.16 -16.84 -37.77
CA ALA A 117 -32.45 -15.79 -38.75
C ALA A 117 -33.14 -16.42 -39.98
N PRO A 118 -34.15 -15.77 -40.59
CA PRO A 118 -34.70 -16.21 -41.86
C PRO A 118 -33.63 -16.06 -42.95
N LEU A 119 -33.43 -17.12 -43.74
CA LEU A 119 -32.71 -17.05 -45.01
C LEU A 119 -33.73 -16.62 -46.07
N ASP A 120 -33.56 -15.38 -46.57
CA ASP A 120 -34.12 -14.96 -47.86
C ASP A 120 -33.29 -15.53 -49.02
#